data_AF-A0A7W0GMV3-F1
#
_entry.id   AF-A0A7W0GMV3-F1
#
_cell.length_a   1.000
_cell.length_b   1.000
_cell.length_c   1.000
_cell.angle_alpha   90.00
_cell.angle_beta   90.00
_cell.angle_gamma   90.00
#
_symmetry.space_group_name_H-M   'P 1'
#
loop_
_entity.id
_entity.type
_entity.pdbx_description
1 polymer ?
#
loop_
_entity_poly.entity_id
_entity_poly.type
_entity_poly.pdbx_seq_one_letter_code
_entity_poly.pdbx_strand_id
1 'polypeptide(L)'
;MPNTLQRGTTLVGFIAGLVLGLAIAVAVALFITNAPVPFVNKVRPASDHVNPAGTGPLPDPNKPLYSQAPAKVAVPEPAKINPATDPKAAPPPAEKGNIFPAEDSRFLLQAGAFRTADDADSMRARLALLGFDARVFPREQDGTTLYRVRLGPYGNLDDVNRIRKTMAENGIDVQLVRLK
;
A
#
# COMPACT_ATOMS: atom_id res chain seq x y z
N MET A 1 -73.57 23.38 6.66
CA MET A 1 -72.71 22.35 6.04
C MET A 1 -71.30 22.54 6.56
N PRO A 2 -70.71 21.60 7.32
CA PRO A 2 -69.33 21.73 7.76
C PRO A 2 -68.36 21.23 6.67
N ASN A 3 -67.60 22.13 6.06
CA ASN A 3 -66.41 21.80 5.27
C ASN A 3 -65.26 21.46 6.24
N THR A 4 -65.03 20.17 6.47
CA THR A 4 -63.83 19.72 7.19
C THR A 4 -62.67 19.71 6.20
N LEU A 5 -61.74 20.67 6.36
CA LEU A 5 -60.49 20.65 5.61
C LEU A 5 -59.72 19.38 5.99
N GLN A 6 -59.69 18.41 5.07
CA GLN A 6 -58.74 17.30 5.09
C GLN A 6 -57.33 17.88 4.98
N ARG A 7 -56.67 18.13 6.12
CA ARG A 7 -55.24 18.43 6.15
C ARG A 7 -54.48 17.14 5.85
N GLY A 8 -53.83 17.10 4.69
CA GLY A 8 -53.03 15.97 4.25
C GLY A 8 -51.88 15.69 5.21
N THR A 9 -51.92 14.52 5.86
CA THR A 9 -50.90 14.01 6.79
C THR A 9 -49.60 13.61 6.10
N THR A 10 -49.60 13.48 4.77
CA THR A 10 -48.43 13.10 3.96
C THR A 10 -47.32 14.15 3.95
N LEU A 11 -47.69 15.44 3.92
CA LEU A 11 -46.70 16.53 3.96
C LEU A 11 -45.98 16.58 5.31
N VAL A 12 -46.71 16.34 6.41
CA VAL A 12 -46.14 16.28 7.76
C VAL A 12 -45.19 15.08 7.90
N GLY A 13 -45.57 13.91 7.37
CA GLY A 13 -44.71 12.73 7.34
C GLY A 13 -43.43 12.95 6.52
N PHE A 14 -43.53 13.63 5.38
CA PHE A 14 -42.37 13.96 4.54
C PHE A 14 -41.40 14.91 5.25
N ILE A 15 -41.92 15.96 5.90
CA ILE A 15 -41.09 16.92 6.65
C ILE A 15 -40.42 16.22 7.84
N ALA A 16 -41.17 15.40 8.59
CA ALA A 16 -40.62 14.65 9.72
C ALA A 16 -39.52 13.66 9.28
N GLY A 17 -39.74 12.96 8.15
CA GLY A 17 -38.75 12.06 7.57
C GLY A 17 -37.50 12.79 7.08
N LEU A 18 -37.65 13.96 6.45
CA LEU A 18 -36.53 14.78 5.98
C LEU A 18 -35.67 15.29 7.14
N VAL A 19 -36.30 15.75 8.23
CA VAL A 19 -35.58 16.22 9.42
C VAL A 19 -34.82 15.08 10.09
N LEU A 20 -35.44 13.90 10.24
CA LEU A 20 -34.78 12.73 10.81
C LEU A 20 -33.63 12.23 9.93
N GLY A 21 -33.83 12.19 8.60
CA GLY A 21 -32.80 11.81 7.64
C GLY A 21 -31.62 12.76 7.63
N LEU A 22 -31.87 14.08 7.69
CA LEU A 22 -30.82 15.09 7.76
C LEU A 22 -30.00 14.97 9.04
N ALA A 23 -30.65 14.72 10.19
CA ALA A 23 -29.95 14.52 11.47
C ALA A 23 -28.99 13.31 11.41
N ILE A 24 -29.44 12.19 10.83
CA ILE A 24 -28.61 10.99 10.65
C ILE A 24 -27.43 11.29 9.70
N ALA A 25 -27.67 11.98 8.60
CA ALA A 25 -26.63 12.34 7.63
C ALA A 25 -25.52 13.20 8.27
N VAL A 26 -25.90 14.19 9.08
CA VAL A 26 -24.95 15.05 9.80
C VAL A 26 -24.14 14.24 10.81
N ALA A 27 -24.78 13.34 11.57
CA ALA A 27 -24.08 12.48 12.54
C ALA A 27 -23.02 11.60 11.86
N VAL A 28 -23.35 11.00 10.72
CA VAL A 28 -22.41 10.18 9.93
C VAL A 28 -21.27 11.03 9.37
N ALA A 29 -21.54 12.23 8.85
CA ALA A 29 -20.53 13.12 8.32
C ALA A 29 -19.49 13.53 9.38
N LEU A 30 -19.92 13.82 10.61
CA LEU A 30 -19.02 14.12 11.72
C LEU A 30 -18.21 12.89 12.15
N PHE A 31 -18.80 11.70 12.12
CA PHE A 31 -18.10 10.45 12.45
C PHE A 31 -16.96 10.12 11.45
N ILE A 32 -17.18 10.35 10.15
CA ILE A 32 -16.18 10.12 9.10
C ILE A 32 -15.08 11.20 9.13
N THR A 33 -15.45 12.45 9.41
CA THR A 33 -14.52 13.59 9.40
C THR A 33 -13.55 13.57 10.60
N ASN A 34 -13.95 12.97 11.72
CA ASN A 34 -13.06 12.76 12.87
C ASN A 34 -12.06 11.60 12.68
N ALA A 35 -11.99 10.97 11.50
CA ALA A 35 -10.93 10.02 11.19
C ALA A 35 -9.59 10.76 11.07
N PRO A 36 -8.57 10.44 11.90
CA PRO A 36 -7.24 11.03 11.79
C PRO A 36 -6.65 10.68 10.43
N VAL A 37 -6.51 11.65 9.53
CA VAL A 37 -5.85 11.47 8.23
C VAL A 37 -4.38 11.09 8.45
N PRO A 38 -3.97 9.81 8.23
CA PRO A 38 -2.67 9.32 8.68
C PRO A 38 -1.52 9.68 7.71
N PHE A 39 -1.79 10.52 6.70
CA PHE A 39 -0.87 10.82 5.61
C PHE A 39 -0.31 12.25 5.61
N VAL A 40 -0.81 13.16 6.46
CA VAL A 40 -0.26 14.53 6.55
C VAL A 40 0.91 14.60 7.55
N ASN A 41 0.99 13.66 8.50
CA ASN A 41 2.01 13.69 9.56
C ASN A 41 3.33 12.95 9.19
N LYS A 42 3.45 12.42 7.97
CA LYS A 42 4.65 11.68 7.53
C LYS A 42 5.60 12.45 6.62
N VAL A 43 5.26 13.68 6.25
CA VAL A 43 6.22 14.59 5.63
C VAL A 43 6.44 15.73 6.62
N ARG A 44 7.28 15.49 7.63
CA ARG A 44 8.05 16.61 8.18
C ARG A 44 8.87 17.11 6.99
N PRO A 45 8.65 18.34 6.49
CA PRO A 45 9.54 18.89 5.49
C PRO A 45 10.95 18.83 6.09
N ALA A 46 11.90 18.24 5.38
CA ALA A 46 13.32 18.21 5.76
C ALA A 46 13.96 19.61 5.77
N SER A 47 13.15 20.65 5.89
CA SER A 47 13.46 22.06 5.74
C SER A 47 13.73 22.75 7.07
N ASP A 48 13.34 22.16 8.21
CA ASP A 48 13.64 22.75 9.55
C ASP A 48 15.13 22.68 9.92
N HIS A 49 15.96 21.95 9.18
CA HIS A 49 17.41 21.85 9.41
C HIS A 49 18.26 22.24 8.20
N VAL A 50 17.70 22.97 7.23
CA VAL A 50 18.50 23.57 6.16
C VAL A 50 18.23 25.06 6.18
N ASN A 51 19.00 25.79 7.00
CA ASN A 51 19.13 27.22 6.86
C ASN A 51 19.96 27.47 5.58
N PRO A 52 19.37 27.97 4.48
CA PRO A 52 20.10 28.19 3.23
C PRO A 52 21.10 29.36 3.31
N ALA A 53 21.20 30.04 4.46
CA ALA A 53 22.16 31.11 4.72
C ALA A 53 23.35 30.68 5.61
N GLY A 54 23.45 29.40 5.99
CA GLY A 54 24.57 28.90 6.78
C GLY A 54 25.73 28.44 5.91
N THR A 55 26.85 29.16 5.92
CA THR A 55 28.13 28.79 5.30
C THR A 55 28.79 27.61 6.02
N GLY A 56 28.06 26.52 6.22
CA GLY A 56 28.52 25.28 6.86
C GLY A 56 28.61 24.15 5.83
N PRO A 57 29.64 23.28 5.88
CA PRO A 57 29.75 22.16 4.96
C PRO A 57 28.53 21.23 5.14
N LEU A 58 27.78 20.99 4.06
CA LEU A 58 26.72 19.99 4.04
C LEU A 58 27.32 18.61 4.42
N PRO A 59 26.62 17.79 5.23
CA PRO A 59 27.04 16.44 5.52
C PRO A 59 27.17 15.63 4.22
N ASP A 60 28.41 15.31 3.84
CA ASP A 60 28.69 14.50 2.66
C ASP A 60 28.41 13.02 2.96
N PRO A 61 27.42 12.40 2.31
CA PRO A 61 27.06 10.99 2.52
C PRO A 61 28.14 10.00 2.05
N ASN A 62 29.12 10.46 1.26
CA ASN A 62 30.24 9.63 0.80
C ASN A 62 31.46 9.69 1.73
N LYS A 63 31.38 10.38 2.88
CA LYS A 63 32.43 10.42 3.92
C LYS A 63 33.11 9.08 4.24
N PRO A 64 32.40 7.94 4.41
CA PRO A 64 33.03 6.66 4.72
C PRO A 64 33.80 6.03 3.56
N LEU A 65 33.59 6.50 2.33
CA LEU A 65 34.31 6.05 1.13
C LEU A 65 35.67 6.74 1.00
N TYR A 66 35.78 8.00 1.44
CA TYR A 66 37.03 8.76 1.38
C TYR A 66 38.07 8.33 2.41
N SER A 67 37.66 7.70 3.51
CA SER A 67 38.56 7.23 4.57
C SER A 67 39.41 6.02 4.20
N GLN A 68 39.26 5.44 3.00
CA GLN A 68 39.93 4.19 2.62
C GLN A 68 40.68 4.22 1.27
N ALA A 69 40.97 5.38 0.69
CA ALA A 69 41.70 5.46 -0.58
C ALA A 69 43.14 5.99 -0.41
N PRO A 70 44.19 5.20 -0.71
CA PRO A 70 45.55 5.73 -0.89
C PRO A 70 45.66 6.52 -2.21
N ALA A 71 46.25 7.71 -2.10
CA ALA A 71 46.87 8.57 -3.12
C ALA A 71 46.43 8.47 -4.60
N LYS A 72 45.79 9.57 -5.06
CA LYS A 72 45.99 10.28 -6.33
C LYS A 72 45.98 9.44 -7.63
N VAL A 73 44.84 9.47 -8.32
CA VAL A 73 44.75 9.20 -9.76
C VAL A 73 44.00 10.35 -10.43
N ALA A 74 44.54 10.80 -11.56
CA ALA A 74 44.17 12.00 -12.29
C ALA A 74 42.72 12.00 -12.81
N VAL A 75 42.13 13.19 -12.80
CA VAL A 75 40.77 13.49 -13.29
C VAL A 75 40.80 13.65 -14.81
N PRO A 76 39.96 12.95 -15.58
CA PRO A 76 39.56 13.40 -16.91
C PRO A 76 38.27 14.23 -16.81
N GLU A 77 38.29 15.35 -17.53
CA GLU A 77 37.30 16.42 -17.60
C GLU A 77 35.87 15.97 -17.98
N PRO A 78 34.81 16.54 -17.40
CA PRO A 78 33.44 16.16 -17.71
C PRO A 78 32.93 16.81 -19.00
N ALA A 79 32.53 15.99 -19.97
CA ALA A 79 31.74 16.43 -21.12
C ALA A 79 30.34 16.88 -20.65
N LYS A 80 30.01 18.14 -20.96
CA LYS A 80 28.72 18.78 -20.71
C LYS A 80 27.63 18.10 -21.54
N ILE A 81 26.51 17.75 -20.92
CA ILE A 81 25.24 17.57 -21.62
C ILE A 81 24.17 18.33 -20.83
N ASN A 82 23.57 19.32 -21.49
CA ASN A 82 22.63 20.26 -20.90
C ASN A 82 21.27 19.61 -20.59
N PRO A 83 20.52 20.09 -19.57
CA PRO A 83 19.21 19.60 -19.20
C PRO A 83 18.08 20.31 -19.97
N ALA A 84 17.25 19.54 -20.65
CA ALA A 84 15.88 19.86 -21.06
C ALA A 84 15.23 18.49 -21.30
N THR A 85 14.17 18.06 -20.63
CA THR A 85 12.85 18.68 -20.47
C THR A 85 12.08 17.87 -19.40
N ASP A 86 11.48 18.54 -18.41
CA ASP A 86 10.22 18.08 -17.79
C ASP A 86 9.12 18.04 -18.89
N PRO A 87 7.94 17.38 -18.76
CA PRO A 87 7.36 16.68 -17.61
C PRO A 87 6.65 15.36 -18.00
N LYS A 88 6.02 14.69 -17.02
CA LYS A 88 4.74 13.93 -17.11
C LYS A 88 4.81 12.52 -16.54
N ALA A 89 3.99 12.34 -15.50
CA ALA A 89 3.58 11.06 -14.94
C ALA A 89 3.24 10.04 -16.03
N ALA A 90 3.91 8.90 -15.98
CA ALA A 90 3.54 7.68 -16.67
C ALA A 90 3.67 6.51 -15.67
N PRO A 91 2.81 5.48 -15.78
CA PRO A 91 2.70 4.38 -14.80
C PRO A 91 4.04 3.64 -14.64
N PRO A 92 4.34 3.04 -13.48
CA PRO A 92 5.55 2.23 -13.34
C PRO A 92 5.59 1.19 -14.48
N PRO A 93 6.71 1.10 -15.22
CA PRO A 93 6.85 0.21 -16.35
C PRO A 93 6.51 -1.22 -15.97
N ALA A 94 5.70 -1.86 -16.83
CA ALA A 94 5.62 -3.31 -16.86
C ALA A 94 7.01 -3.86 -17.18
N GLU A 95 7.74 -4.30 -16.15
CA GLU A 95 8.91 -5.15 -16.29
C GLU A 95 8.47 -6.49 -16.88
N LYS A 96 8.49 -6.58 -18.21
CA LYS A 96 8.54 -7.85 -18.91
C LYS A 96 9.93 -8.43 -18.68
N GLY A 97 10.02 -9.32 -17.70
CA GLY A 97 11.26 -10.02 -17.36
C GLY A 97 11.07 -11.38 -16.67
N ASN A 98 9.94 -12.05 -16.88
CA ASN A 98 9.89 -13.51 -17.07
C ASN A 98 8.48 -13.92 -17.49
N ILE A 99 8.28 -14.05 -18.81
CA ILE A 99 7.20 -14.86 -19.34
C ILE A 99 7.61 -16.31 -19.05
N PHE A 100 7.23 -16.84 -17.89
CA PHE A 100 7.06 -18.27 -17.80
C PHE A 100 5.89 -18.63 -18.72
N PRO A 101 5.97 -19.70 -19.54
CA PRO A 101 4.86 -20.14 -20.36
C PRO A 101 3.70 -20.49 -19.45
N ALA A 102 2.54 -19.86 -19.67
CA ALA A 102 1.27 -20.37 -19.16
C ALA A 102 1.12 -21.72 -19.85
N GLU A 103 0.97 -22.81 -19.09
CA GLU A 103 0.48 -24.15 -19.52
C GLU A 103 0.87 -25.28 -18.55
N ASP A 104 1.58 -25.04 -17.43
CA ASP A 104 1.78 -26.09 -16.40
C ASP A 104 1.58 -25.54 -14.97
N SER A 105 0.52 -26.03 -14.32
CA SER A 105 0.12 -25.84 -12.91
C SER A 105 1.02 -24.91 -12.06
N ARG A 106 0.79 -23.60 -12.13
CA ARG A 106 1.44 -22.65 -11.21
C ARG A 106 0.71 -22.67 -9.88
N PHE A 107 1.41 -23.10 -8.83
CA PHE A 107 0.86 -23.15 -7.48
C PHE A 107 1.08 -21.83 -6.76
N LEU A 108 0.06 -21.33 -6.09
CA LEU A 108 0.15 -20.13 -5.26
C LEU A 108 -0.03 -20.54 -3.80
N LEU A 109 0.76 -19.96 -2.91
CA LEU A 109 0.56 -20.11 -1.47
C LEU A 109 -0.09 -18.84 -0.94
N GLN A 110 -1.23 -18.96 -0.28
CA GLN A 110 -1.85 -17.87 0.45
C GLN A 110 -1.44 -17.96 1.91
N ALA A 111 -0.59 -17.03 2.36
CA ALA A 111 -0.08 -16.98 3.73
C ALA A 111 -1.09 -16.43 4.75
N GLY A 112 -2.21 -15.86 4.29
CA GLY A 112 -3.27 -15.37 5.17
C GLY A 112 -4.22 -14.41 4.49
N ALA A 113 -5.31 -14.08 5.18
CA ALA A 113 -6.26 -13.04 4.80
C ALA A 113 -6.54 -12.16 6.02
N PHE A 114 -6.21 -10.88 5.93
CA PHE A 114 -6.30 -9.94 7.03
C PHE A 114 -7.41 -8.91 6.80
N ARG A 115 -7.95 -8.34 7.88
CA ARG A 115 -9.00 -7.30 7.79
C ARG A 115 -8.43 -5.91 7.53
N THR A 116 -7.16 -5.69 7.81
CA THR A 116 -6.47 -4.40 7.68
C THR A 116 -5.25 -4.54 6.78
N ALA A 117 -4.92 -3.46 6.07
CA ALA A 117 -3.75 -3.42 5.18
C ALA A 117 -2.43 -3.50 5.97
N ASP A 118 -2.40 -2.88 7.16
CA ASP A 118 -1.22 -2.79 8.02
C ASP A 118 -0.77 -4.16 8.56
N ASP A 119 -1.74 -4.99 8.96
CA ASP A 119 -1.48 -6.36 9.43
C ASP A 119 -1.00 -7.27 8.29
N ALA A 120 -1.56 -7.08 7.09
CA ALA A 120 -1.09 -7.77 5.88
C ALA A 120 0.33 -7.36 5.46
N ASP A 121 0.68 -6.07 5.57
CA ASP A 121 2.03 -5.59 5.25
C ASP A 121 3.05 -6.05 6.30
N SER A 122 2.66 -6.07 7.57
CA SER A 122 3.47 -6.64 8.66
C SER A 122 3.79 -8.11 8.41
N MET A 123 2.81 -8.91 7.96
CA MET A 123 3.07 -10.30 7.58
C MET A 123 3.95 -10.40 6.32
N ARG A 124 3.71 -9.58 5.30
CA ARG A 124 4.60 -9.51 4.13
C ARG A 124 6.05 -9.19 4.52
N ALA A 125 6.28 -8.24 5.42
CA ALA A 125 7.60 -7.89 5.89
C ALA A 125 8.28 -9.07 6.61
N ARG A 126 7.54 -9.80 7.46
CA ARG A 126 8.05 -11.03 8.09
C ARG A 126 8.43 -12.10 7.06
N LEU A 127 7.61 -12.28 6.03
CA LEU A 127 7.88 -13.21 4.94
C LEU A 127 9.11 -12.79 4.13
N ALA A 128 9.29 -11.49 3.89
CA ALA A 128 10.45 -10.94 3.21
C ALA A 128 11.75 -11.14 4.02
N LEU A 129 11.70 -11.03 5.35
CA LEU A 129 12.84 -11.32 6.23
C LEU A 129 13.24 -12.80 6.20
N LEU A 130 12.28 -13.69 5.98
CA LEU A 130 12.51 -15.13 5.75
C LEU A 130 12.98 -15.42 4.32
N GLY A 131 13.11 -14.41 3.46
CA GLY A 131 13.54 -14.53 2.08
C GLY A 131 12.43 -14.88 1.08
N PHE A 132 11.16 -14.80 1.48
CA PHE A 132 10.03 -15.12 0.61
C PHE A 132 9.40 -13.85 0.00
N ASP A 133 9.16 -13.86 -1.32
CA ASP A 133 8.43 -12.80 -2.01
C ASP A 133 6.91 -12.97 -1.78
N ALA A 134 6.37 -12.12 -0.92
CA ALA A 134 4.95 -12.06 -0.60
C ALA A 134 4.32 -10.74 -1.08
N ARG A 135 3.11 -10.83 -1.63
CA ARG A 135 2.34 -9.70 -2.15
C ARG A 135 0.96 -9.64 -1.50
N VAL A 136 0.51 -8.42 -1.18
CA VAL A 136 -0.81 -8.17 -0.61
C VAL A 136 -1.79 -7.86 -1.73
N PHE A 137 -2.91 -8.58 -1.75
CA PHE A 137 -4.01 -8.36 -2.69
C PHE A 137 -5.27 -7.98 -1.92
N PRO A 138 -5.80 -6.76 -2.12
CA PRO A 138 -7.11 -6.40 -1.61
C PRO A 138 -8.17 -7.18 -2.39
N ARG A 139 -9.04 -7.88 -1.68
CA ARG A 139 -10.19 -8.61 -2.22
C ARG A 139 -11.40 -8.28 -1.38
N GLU A 140 -12.39 -7.67 -2.01
CA GLU A 140 -13.72 -7.54 -1.43
C GLU A 140 -14.44 -8.88 -1.56
N GLN A 141 -14.76 -9.49 -0.42
CA GLN A 141 -15.48 -10.75 -0.35
C GLN A 141 -16.62 -10.57 0.65
N ASP A 142 -17.85 -10.83 0.20
CA ASP A 142 -19.07 -10.70 1.01
C ASP A 142 -19.23 -9.31 1.68
N GLY A 143 -18.88 -8.24 0.97
CA GLY A 143 -18.96 -6.85 1.47
C GLY A 143 -17.90 -6.48 2.51
N THR A 144 -16.94 -7.38 2.79
CA THR A 144 -15.78 -7.10 3.65
C THR A 144 -14.52 -7.04 2.81
N THR A 145 -13.74 -5.95 2.96
CA THR A 145 -12.42 -5.86 2.32
C THR A 145 -11.41 -6.71 3.09
N LEU A 146 -10.91 -7.77 2.46
CA LEU A 146 -9.87 -8.63 3.01
C LEU A 146 -8.57 -8.44 2.23
N TYR A 147 -7.46 -8.35 2.94
CA TYR A 147 -6.10 -8.23 2.42
C TYR A 147 -5.45 -9.59 2.43
N ARG A 148 -5.39 -10.24 1.26
CA ARG A 148 -4.80 -11.57 1.13
C ARG A 148 -3.30 -11.46 0.86
N VAL A 149 -2.49 -12.05 1.72
CA VAL A 149 -1.04 -12.15 1.51
C VAL A 149 -0.77 -13.42 0.73
N ARG A 150 -0.22 -13.27 -0.47
CA ARG A 150 0.05 -14.36 -1.40
C ARG A 150 1.53 -14.40 -1.74
N LEU A 151 2.08 -15.60 -1.69
CA LEU A 151 3.44 -15.93 -2.05
C LEU A 151 3.49 -16.33 -3.53
N GLY A 152 4.59 -15.95 -4.19
CA GLY A 152 4.78 -16.04 -5.64
C GLY A 152 4.44 -17.40 -6.25
N PRO A 153 4.19 -17.44 -7.57
CA PRO A 153 3.84 -18.67 -8.26
C PRO A 153 5.01 -19.66 -8.24
N TYR A 154 4.83 -20.78 -7.56
CA TYR A 154 5.77 -21.89 -7.53
C TYR A 154 5.45 -22.88 -8.65
N GLY A 155 6.47 -23.34 -9.37
CA GLY A 155 6.33 -24.30 -10.46
C GLY A 155 6.16 -25.75 -9.99
N ASN A 156 6.59 -26.07 -8.76
CA ASN A 156 6.62 -27.43 -8.23
C ASN A 156 5.77 -27.56 -6.96
N LEU A 157 5.03 -28.67 -6.84
CA LEU A 157 4.26 -29.01 -5.66
C LEU A 157 5.16 -29.33 -4.44
N ASP A 158 6.36 -29.84 -4.67
CA ASP A 158 7.34 -30.11 -3.62
C ASP A 158 7.86 -28.83 -2.95
N ASP A 159 8.12 -27.77 -3.73
CA ASP A 159 8.52 -26.46 -3.21
C ASP A 159 7.41 -25.87 -2.34
N VAL A 160 6.17 -25.97 -2.81
CA VAL A 160 4.97 -25.60 -2.07
C VAL A 160 4.88 -26.33 -0.72
N ASN A 161 5.09 -27.64 -0.70
CA ASN A 161 4.99 -28.44 0.52
C ASN A 161 6.11 -28.10 1.52
N ARG A 162 7.34 -27.87 1.04
CA ARG A 162 8.47 -27.45 1.87
C ARG A 162 8.22 -26.09 2.49
N ILE A 163 7.79 -25.12 1.69
CA ILE A 163 7.49 -23.76 2.16
C ILE A 163 6.33 -23.78 3.15
N ARG A 164 5.28 -24.55 2.89
CA ARG A 164 4.18 -24.74 3.84
C ARG A 164 4.69 -25.29 5.17
N LYS A 165 5.60 -26.26 5.15
CA LYS A 165 6.20 -26.84 6.36
C LYS A 165 7.02 -25.80 7.13
N THR A 166 7.92 -25.08 6.46
CA THR A 166 8.70 -24.00 7.08
C THR A 166 7.79 -22.90 7.62
N MET A 167 6.70 -22.57 6.92
CA MET A 167 5.77 -21.55 7.37
C MET A 167 4.99 -21.99 8.61
N ALA A 168 4.55 -23.25 8.65
CA ALA A 168 3.93 -23.85 9.82
C ALA A 168 4.90 -23.94 11.02
N GLU A 169 6.18 -24.25 10.79
CA GLU A 169 7.23 -24.23 11.82
C GLU A 169 7.45 -22.83 12.40
N ASN A 170 7.23 -21.78 11.60
CA ASN A 170 7.29 -20.38 12.03
C ASN A 170 5.93 -19.83 12.55
N GLY A 171 4.93 -20.71 12.73
CA GLY A 171 3.61 -20.34 13.28
C GLY A 171 2.70 -19.58 12.31
N ILE A 172 2.95 -19.67 11.00
CA ILE A 172 2.20 -18.98 9.96
C ILE A 172 1.41 -20.02 9.15
N ASP A 173 0.07 -19.94 9.22
CA ASP A 173 -0.83 -20.87 8.54
C ASP A 173 -1.03 -20.47 7.07
N VAL A 174 -0.77 -21.40 6.14
CA VAL A 174 -0.79 -21.13 4.69
C VAL A 174 -1.80 -22.04 4.00
N GLN A 175 -2.72 -21.42 3.26
CA GLN A 175 -3.59 -22.15 2.34
C GLN A 175 -2.96 -22.31 0.97
N LEU A 176 -2.95 -23.53 0.46
CA LEU A 176 -2.58 -23.83 -0.91
C LEU A 176 -3.72 -23.42 -1.86
N VAL A 177 -3.38 -22.60 -2.86
CA VAL A 177 -4.30 -22.21 -3.93
C VAL A 177 -3.73 -22.68 -5.26
N ARG A 178 -4.36 -23.67 -5.87
CA ARG A 178 -3.99 -24.15 -7.20
C ARG A 178 -4.65 -23.26 -8.25
N LEU A 179 -3.85 -22.65 -9.13
CA LEU A 179 -4.39 -21.97 -10.30
C LEU A 179 -4.69 -23.05 -11.35
N LYS A 180 -5.96 -23.14 -11.76
CA LYS A 180 -6.43 -24.04 -12.82
C LYS A 180 -6.46 -23.28 -14.14
#